data_AF-A0A2T6DJ82-F1
#
_entry.id   AF-A0A2T6DJ82-F1
#
_cell.length_a   1.000
_cell.length_b   1.000
_cell.length_c   1.000
_cell.angle_alpha   90.00
_cell.angle_beta   90.00
_cell.angle_gamma   90.00
#
_symmetry.space_group_name_H-M   'P 1'
#
loop_
_entity.id
_entity.type
_entity.pdbx_description
1 polymer ?
#
loop_
_entity_poly.entity_id
_entity_poly.type
_entity_poly.pdbx_seq_one_letter_code
_entity_poly.pdbx_strand_id
1 'polypeptide(L)'
;MTQDPNAEFDQSVLELIERSPTGVVPHTPSHQDSLRRLRAAHQVYPSADHENGFVTARSLAGRQTFQAANLDVLRSSADDDLEPNAAVFDRYVKSLPPAQQARAESFRAMVAGRPAHHRAKHGLPAVHDPVHSLFLLPGGGPHPGLPGDYLYGFVAQHGGPAPVSAAWSIHLHDRQDGEVLWEGSDIGEALDKLEELLACAPFDMAELEALGFRFT
;
A
#
# COMPACT_ATOMS: atom_id res chain seq x y z
N MET A 1 7.37 -15.58 -34.01
CA MET A 1 7.46 -14.81 -32.76
C MET A 1 8.74 -14.00 -32.84
N THR A 2 8.63 -12.69 -33.00
CA THR A 2 9.78 -11.78 -33.08
C THR A 2 10.32 -11.61 -31.66
N GLN A 3 11.56 -12.02 -31.37
CA GLN A 3 12.18 -11.71 -30.09
C GLN A 3 12.31 -10.19 -29.98
N ASP A 4 11.88 -9.63 -28.85
CA ASP A 4 12.13 -8.21 -28.55
C ASP A 4 13.66 -8.01 -28.50
N PRO A 5 14.25 -7.18 -29.38
CA PRO A 5 15.68 -6.98 -29.43
C PRO A 5 16.26 -6.36 -28.15
N ASN A 6 15.42 -5.81 -27.26
CA ASN A 6 15.85 -5.20 -26.01
C ASN A 6 15.76 -6.14 -24.81
N ALA A 7 15.13 -7.31 -24.94
CA ALA A 7 14.78 -8.16 -23.79
C ALA A 7 16.00 -8.61 -22.97
N GLU A 8 17.11 -8.97 -23.62
CA GLU A 8 18.33 -9.39 -22.92
C GLU A 8 18.96 -8.23 -22.13
N PHE A 9 18.97 -7.03 -22.72
CA PHE A 9 19.52 -5.85 -22.06
C PHE A 9 18.62 -5.41 -20.89
N ASP A 10 17.30 -5.39 -21.08
CA ASP A 10 16.34 -5.04 -20.04
C ASP A 10 16.42 -6.03 -18.86
N GLN A 11 16.58 -7.33 -19.14
CA GLN A 11 16.83 -8.34 -18.11
C GLN A 11 18.15 -8.09 -17.37
N SER A 12 19.23 -7.69 -18.06
CA SER A 12 20.49 -7.35 -17.40
C SER A 12 20.37 -6.13 -16.47
N VAL A 13 19.55 -5.14 -16.84
CA VAL A 13 19.28 -3.96 -16.00
C VAL A 13 18.46 -4.35 -14.77
N LEU A 14 17.47 -5.25 -14.91
CA LEU A 14 16.76 -5.80 -13.74
C LEU A 14 17.71 -6.50 -12.77
N GLU A 15 18.61 -7.35 -13.26
CA GLU A 15 19.60 -8.02 -12.42
C GLU A 15 20.59 -7.07 -11.76
N LEU A 16 20.96 -5.98 -12.45
CA LEU A 16 21.79 -4.93 -11.90
C LEU A 16 21.09 -4.23 -10.73
N ILE A 17 19.81 -3.91 -10.87
CA ILE A 17 19.01 -3.29 -9.80
C ILE A 17 18.92 -4.23 -8.60
N GLU A 18 18.60 -5.51 -8.80
CA GLU A 18 18.44 -6.51 -7.73
C GLU A 18 19.71 -6.74 -6.90
N ARG A 19 20.87 -6.70 -7.55
CA ARG A 19 22.16 -6.90 -6.88
C ARG A 19 22.70 -5.62 -6.23
N SER A 20 22.13 -4.47 -6.58
CA SER A 20 22.57 -3.18 -6.08
C SER A 20 21.87 -2.85 -4.76
N PRO A 21 22.60 -2.53 -3.68
CA PRO A 21 21.99 -2.15 -2.41
C PRO A 21 21.19 -0.84 -2.50
N THR A 22 21.43 -0.02 -3.52
CA THR A 22 20.73 1.27 -3.73
C THR A 22 19.84 1.27 -4.97
N GLY A 23 19.89 0.23 -5.79
CA GLY A 23 19.12 0.15 -7.04
C GLY A 23 19.50 1.19 -8.10
N VAL A 24 20.59 1.94 -7.91
CA VAL A 24 21.05 2.96 -8.87
C VAL A 24 21.66 2.29 -10.09
N VAL A 25 21.26 2.74 -11.27
CA VAL A 25 21.80 2.28 -12.56
C VAL A 25 22.67 3.36 -13.24
N PRO A 26 23.63 3.00 -14.10
CA PRO A 26 24.42 3.96 -14.86
C PRO A 26 23.58 4.96 -15.66
N HIS A 27 23.96 6.23 -15.61
CA HIS A 27 23.22 7.32 -16.24
C HIS A 27 23.54 7.49 -17.74
N THR A 28 23.51 6.38 -18.49
CA THR A 28 23.78 6.35 -19.94
C THR A 28 22.46 6.27 -20.74
N PRO A 29 22.41 6.73 -22.00
CA PRO A 29 21.18 6.69 -22.80
C PRO A 29 20.52 5.31 -22.87
N SER A 30 21.31 4.24 -23.06
CA SER A 30 20.77 2.87 -23.15
C SER A 30 20.09 2.40 -21.86
N HIS A 31 20.66 2.71 -20.71
CA HIS A 31 20.07 2.38 -19.41
C HIS A 31 18.81 3.20 -19.14
N GLN A 32 18.79 4.47 -19.52
CA GLN A 32 17.61 5.33 -19.38
C GLN A 32 16.46 4.87 -20.29
N ASP A 33 16.77 4.42 -21.51
CA ASP A 33 15.78 3.85 -22.41
C ASP A 33 15.23 2.51 -21.90
N SER A 34 16.10 1.67 -21.33
CA SER A 34 15.71 0.43 -20.66
C SER A 34 14.82 0.67 -19.45
N LEU A 35 15.21 1.58 -18.55
CA LEU A 35 14.36 1.99 -17.41
C LEU A 35 12.99 2.49 -17.88
N ARG A 36 12.93 3.29 -18.95
CA ARG A 36 11.65 3.79 -19.48
C ARG A 36 10.74 2.63 -19.92
N ARG A 37 11.28 1.63 -20.62
CA ARG A 37 10.52 0.44 -21.03
C ARG A 37 10.10 -0.40 -19.83
N LEU A 38 11.02 -0.68 -18.91
CA LEU A 38 10.75 -1.46 -17.71
C LEU A 38 9.69 -0.82 -16.81
N ARG A 39 9.70 0.51 -16.67
CA ARG A 39 8.65 1.26 -15.96
C ARG A 39 7.30 1.16 -16.66
N ALA A 40 7.27 1.33 -17.99
CA ALA A 40 6.05 1.17 -18.77
C ALA A 40 5.49 -0.26 -18.72
N ALA A 41 6.35 -1.25 -18.45
CA ALA A 41 5.98 -2.65 -18.23
C ALA A 41 5.76 -3.01 -16.74
N HIS A 42 5.76 -2.01 -15.84
CA HIS A 42 5.56 -2.20 -14.40
C HIS A 42 6.53 -3.21 -13.76
N GLN A 43 7.74 -3.32 -14.31
CA GLN A 43 8.78 -4.23 -13.81
C GLN A 43 9.71 -3.54 -12.79
N VAL A 44 9.75 -2.20 -12.78
CA VAL A 44 10.58 -1.41 -11.85
C VAL A 44 9.84 -0.17 -11.37
N TYR A 45 10.09 0.20 -10.12
CA TYR A 45 9.52 1.36 -9.44
C TYR A 45 10.64 2.26 -8.91
N PRO A 46 10.43 3.59 -8.83
CA PRO A 46 11.36 4.48 -8.15
C PRO A 46 11.50 4.09 -6.67
N SER A 47 12.73 4.03 -6.17
CA SER A 47 12.97 3.69 -4.76
C SER A 47 12.54 4.82 -3.83
N ALA A 48 11.81 4.47 -2.77
CA ALA A 48 11.51 5.36 -1.67
C ALA A 48 12.76 5.71 -0.84
N ASP A 49 13.74 4.82 -0.81
CA ASP A 49 14.90 4.85 0.10
C ASP A 49 16.15 5.48 -0.51
N HIS A 50 16.28 5.44 -1.84
CA HIS A 50 17.48 5.88 -2.53
C HIS A 50 17.13 6.84 -3.66
N GLU A 51 17.72 8.04 -3.61
CA GLU A 51 17.59 9.03 -4.68
C GLU A 51 18.12 8.45 -6.00
N ASN A 52 17.32 8.54 -7.07
CA ASN A 52 17.61 7.95 -8.39
C ASN A 52 17.79 6.42 -8.37
N GLY A 53 17.46 5.76 -7.26
CA GLY A 53 17.43 4.31 -7.14
C GLY A 53 16.12 3.73 -7.66
N PHE A 54 16.15 2.44 -8.00
CA PHE A 54 14.99 1.69 -8.43
C PHE A 54 14.86 0.40 -7.63
N VAL A 55 13.64 -0.12 -7.55
CA VAL A 55 13.33 -1.45 -7.02
C VAL A 55 12.57 -2.22 -8.08
N THR A 56 12.75 -3.53 -8.15
CA THR A 56 12.03 -4.38 -9.11
C THR A 56 10.69 -4.84 -8.52
N ALA A 57 9.72 -5.11 -9.40
CA ALA A 57 8.47 -5.78 -9.01
C ALA A 57 8.73 -7.14 -8.35
N ARG A 58 9.76 -7.86 -8.80
CA ARG A 58 10.17 -9.14 -8.21
C ARG A 58 10.62 -9.02 -6.76
N SER A 59 11.43 -8.01 -6.44
CA SER A 59 11.88 -7.75 -5.07
C SER A 59 10.72 -7.36 -4.16
N LEU A 60 9.78 -6.57 -4.68
CA LEU A 60 8.57 -6.16 -3.97
C LEU A 60 7.57 -7.30 -3.75
N ALA A 61 7.40 -8.19 -4.72
CA ALA A 61 6.47 -9.33 -4.61
C ALA A 61 6.84 -10.34 -3.50
N GLY A 62 8.11 -10.37 -3.09
CA GLY A 62 8.55 -11.17 -1.95
C GLY A 62 8.28 -10.54 -0.58
N ARG A 63 7.79 -9.29 -0.53
CA ARG A 63 7.60 -8.54 0.72
C ARG A 63 6.24 -8.85 1.35
N GLN A 64 6.22 -8.79 2.68
CA GLN A 64 5.01 -9.02 3.48
C GLN A 64 4.04 -7.84 3.34
N THR A 65 2.73 -8.11 3.33
CA THR A 65 1.69 -7.11 3.55
C THR A 65 1.30 -7.03 5.02
N PHE A 66 0.84 -5.87 5.47
CA PHE A 66 0.44 -5.63 6.86
C PHE A 66 -1.02 -5.19 6.89
N GLN A 67 -1.82 -5.84 7.72
CA GLN A 67 -3.21 -5.48 8.00
C GLN A 67 -3.54 -5.95 9.42
N ALA A 68 -4.66 -5.52 9.99
CA ALA A 68 -5.12 -6.05 11.28
C ALA A 68 -5.17 -7.60 11.24
N ALA A 69 -4.55 -8.25 12.22
CA ALA A 69 -4.46 -9.72 12.29
C ALA A 69 -5.83 -10.40 12.46
N ASN A 70 -6.80 -9.64 12.95
CA ASN A 70 -8.16 -10.05 13.19
C ASN A 70 -9.14 -9.26 12.32
N LEU A 71 -8.73 -8.81 11.13
CA LEU A 71 -9.60 -8.01 10.24
C LEU A 71 -10.93 -8.72 9.93
N ASP A 72 -10.93 -10.06 9.84
CA ASP A 72 -12.14 -10.86 9.60
C ASP A 72 -13.22 -10.71 10.66
N VAL A 73 -12.89 -10.25 11.89
CA VAL A 73 -13.91 -10.02 12.94
C VAL A 73 -14.96 -9.02 12.49
N LEU A 74 -14.59 -8.10 11.60
CA LEU A 74 -15.47 -7.14 10.98
C LEU A 74 -16.64 -7.80 10.24
N ARG A 75 -16.44 -8.98 9.62
CA ARG A 75 -17.53 -9.73 8.95
C ARG A 75 -18.61 -10.20 9.94
N SER A 76 -18.28 -10.35 11.23
CA SER A 76 -19.12 -11.04 12.21
C SER A 76 -19.60 -10.18 13.40
N SER A 77 -18.87 -9.14 13.79
CA SER A 77 -19.21 -8.32 14.96
C SER A 77 -18.54 -6.94 14.96
N ALA A 78 -19.10 -6.02 15.74
CA ALA A 78 -18.65 -4.64 15.85
C ALA A 78 -17.22 -4.50 16.43
N ASP A 79 -16.41 -3.77 15.67
CA ASP A 79 -15.13 -3.05 15.86
C ASP A 79 -14.31 -3.10 17.19
N ASP A 80 -14.90 -3.38 18.34
CA ASP A 80 -14.27 -3.08 19.65
C ASP A 80 -13.00 -3.90 19.96
N ASP A 81 -12.78 -5.01 19.25
CA ASP A 81 -11.61 -5.90 19.43
C ASP A 81 -10.56 -5.77 18.29
N LEU A 82 -10.73 -4.88 17.31
CA LEU A 82 -9.85 -4.79 16.15
C LEU A 82 -8.41 -4.40 16.53
N GLU A 83 -7.40 -5.03 15.91
CA GLU A 83 -5.99 -4.67 16.11
C GLU A 83 -5.78 -3.16 15.81
N PRO A 84 -5.25 -2.38 16.76
CA PRO A 84 -5.06 -0.95 16.55
C PRO A 84 -4.10 -0.64 15.40
N ASN A 85 -4.36 0.42 14.64
CA ASN A 85 -3.49 0.88 13.54
C ASN A 85 -2.03 1.08 13.97
N ALA A 86 -1.80 1.50 15.22
CA ALA A 86 -0.45 1.63 15.78
C ALA A 86 0.30 0.28 15.82
N ALA A 87 -0.38 -0.82 16.16
CA ALA A 87 0.22 -2.15 16.21
C ALA A 87 0.50 -2.70 14.80
N VAL A 88 -0.39 -2.45 13.84
CA VAL A 88 -0.16 -2.77 12.42
C VAL A 88 1.10 -2.05 11.92
N PHE A 89 1.19 -0.73 12.19
CA PHE A 89 2.34 0.08 11.80
C PHE A 89 3.65 -0.36 12.49
N ASP A 90 3.59 -0.78 13.76
CA ASP A 90 4.76 -1.31 14.48
C ASP A 90 5.34 -2.56 13.82
N ARG A 91 4.50 -3.46 13.29
CA ARG A 91 4.98 -4.64 12.56
C ARG A 91 5.67 -4.24 11.25
N TYR A 92 5.11 -3.28 10.53
CA TYR A 92 5.74 -2.70 9.36
C TYR A 92 7.12 -2.11 9.70
N VAL A 93 7.22 -1.23 10.70
CA VAL A 93 8.51 -0.62 11.08
C VAL A 93 9.52 -1.70 11.47
N LYS A 94 9.12 -2.71 12.25
CA LYS A 94 10.02 -3.81 12.67
C LYS A 94 10.49 -4.68 11.52
N SER A 95 9.76 -4.74 10.41
CA SER A 95 10.15 -5.50 9.22
C SER A 95 11.27 -4.83 8.42
N LEU A 96 11.48 -3.52 8.62
CA LEU A 96 12.46 -2.75 7.86
C LEU A 96 13.89 -2.90 8.40
N PRO A 97 14.91 -2.77 7.54
CA PRO A 97 16.29 -2.61 7.96
C PRO A 97 16.47 -1.44 8.96
N PRO A 98 17.39 -1.54 9.94
CA PRO A 98 17.57 -0.51 10.97
C PRO A 98 17.75 0.92 10.44
N ALA A 99 18.42 1.07 9.30
CA ALA A 99 18.63 2.37 8.67
C ALA A 99 17.34 3.05 8.18
N GLN A 100 16.28 2.26 7.91
CA GLN A 100 15.00 2.75 7.40
C GLN A 100 13.95 2.93 8.52
N GLN A 101 14.11 2.26 9.66
CA GLN A 101 13.15 2.31 10.78
C GLN A 101 12.91 3.74 11.29
N ALA A 102 13.98 4.51 11.53
CA ALA A 102 13.85 5.89 12.03
C ALA A 102 13.10 6.81 11.04
N ARG A 103 13.27 6.58 9.74
CA ARG A 103 12.55 7.32 8.70
C ARG A 103 11.10 6.85 8.60
N ALA A 104 10.82 5.56 8.76
CA ALA A 104 9.45 5.06 8.80
C ALA A 104 8.69 5.65 9.98
N GLU A 105 9.32 5.74 11.15
CA GLU A 105 8.75 6.34 12.36
C GLU A 105 8.33 7.81 12.17
N SER A 106 9.02 8.60 11.33
CA SER A 106 8.60 9.99 11.09
C SER A 106 7.24 10.11 10.40
N PHE A 107 6.74 9.03 9.77
CA PHE A 107 5.43 8.97 9.14
C PHE A 107 4.32 8.46 10.08
N ARG A 108 4.64 8.05 11.32
CA ARG A 108 3.66 7.43 12.22
C ARG A 108 2.42 8.29 12.45
N ALA A 109 2.60 9.59 12.67
CA ALA A 109 1.47 10.50 12.90
C ALA A 109 0.53 10.61 11.68
N MET A 110 1.09 10.50 10.47
CA MET A 110 0.32 10.53 9.21
C MET A 110 -0.43 9.21 8.97
N VAL A 111 0.24 8.08 9.18
CA VAL A 111 -0.25 6.75 8.79
C VAL A 111 -1.07 6.09 9.90
N ALA A 112 -0.59 6.11 11.13
CA ALA A 112 -1.22 5.46 12.27
C ALA A 112 -1.78 6.45 13.31
N GLY A 113 -1.54 7.75 13.12
CA GLY A 113 -1.98 8.80 14.03
C GLY A 113 -3.40 9.31 13.79
N ARG A 114 -4.07 8.87 12.71
CA ARG A 114 -5.52 9.08 12.56
C ARG A 114 -6.22 8.20 13.60
N PRO A 115 -6.80 8.78 14.67
CA PRO A 115 -7.49 7.97 15.66
C PRO A 115 -8.69 7.35 14.94
N ALA A 116 -8.79 6.02 14.96
CA ALA A 116 -10.11 5.42 14.99
C ALA A 116 -10.75 6.01 16.25
N HIS A 117 -11.70 6.93 16.11
CA HIS A 117 -12.25 7.67 17.23
C HIS A 117 -13.14 6.75 18.05
N HIS A 118 -12.58 5.77 18.75
CA HIS A 118 -13.29 4.98 19.76
C HIS A 118 -13.47 5.85 21.00
N ARG A 119 -14.53 6.66 21.07
CA ARG A 119 -14.74 7.55 22.22
C ARG A 119 -15.60 6.86 23.26
N ALA A 120 -15.06 6.79 24.48
CA ALA A 120 -15.71 6.21 25.66
C ALA A 120 -17.17 6.68 25.82
N LYS A 121 -18.12 5.74 25.74
CA LYS A 121 -19.53 6.03 25.96
C LYS A 121 -19.86 6.00 27.43
N HIS A 122 -19.78 7.16 28.08
CA HIS A 122 -20.47 7.36 29.35
C HIS A 122 -21.98 7.58 29.10
N GLY A 123 -22.78 6.54 29.30
CA GLY A 123 -24.22 6.64 29.60
C GLY A 123 -25.19 6.94 28.45
N LEU A 124 -24.79 6.80 27.17
CA LEU A 124 -25.65 7.02 26.00
C LEU A 124 -25.80 5.75 25.14
N PRO A 125 -26.95 5.53 24.45
CA PRO A 125 -27.21 4.34 23.62
C PRO A 125 -26.14 4.17 22.53
N ALA A 126 -25.47 3.00 22.44
CA ALA A 126 -24.41 2.66 21.45
C ALA A 126 -24.75 3.24 20.04
N VAL A 127 -24.05 4.18 19.39
CA VAL A 127 -22.73 4.76 19.60
C VAL A 127 -21.59 3.96 18.98
N HIS A 128 -21.82 3.20 17.92
CA HIS A 128 -20.73 2.54 17.21
C HIS A 128 -19.90 3.61 16.50
N ASP A 129 -18.61 3.66 16.84
CA ASP A 129 -17.67 4.52 16.15
C ASP A 129 -17.38 3.96 14.75
N PRO A 130 -17.14 4.81 13.75
CA PRO A 130 -16.88 4.34 12.39
C PRO A 130 -15.53 3.62 12.32
N VAL A 131 -15.54 2.43 11.70
CA VAL A 131 -14.34 1.61 11.48
C VAL A 131 -13.33 2.36 10.60
N HIS A 132 -12.06 2.32 11.00
CA HIS A 132 -10.94 2.85 10.22
C HIS A 132 -9.68 1.99 10.41
N SER A 133 -9.52 0.97 9.58
CA SER A 133 -8.46 -0.05 9.71
C SER A 133 -7.33 0.16 8.71
N LEU A 134 -6.11 0.30 9.20
CA LEU A 134 -4.89 0.47 8.43
C LEU A 134 -4.44 -0.84 7.76
N PHE A 135 -3.97 -0.73 6.52
CA PHE A 135 -3.16 -1.74 5.86
C PHE A 135 -1.96 -1.10 5.13
N LEU A 136 -0.89 -1.86 4.92
CA LEU A 136 0.29 -1.49 4.15
C LEU A 136 0.67 -2.62 3.19
N LEU A 137 1.06 -2.28 1.98
CA LEU A 137 1.44 -3.25 0.95
C LEU A 137 2.57 -2.69 0.07
N PRO A 138 3.43 -3.55 -0.49
CA PRO A 138 4.52 -3.12 -1.36
C PRO A 138 3.96 -2.61 -2.70
N GLY A 139 4.45 -1.47 -3.19
CA GLY A 139 3.97 -0.90 -4.43
C GLY A 139 4.57 0.48 -4.72
N GLY A 140 4.10 1.09 -5.80
CA GLY A 140 4.49 2.43 -6.23
C GLY A 140 3.29 3.29 -6.56
N GLY A 141 3.49 4.61 -6.57
CA GLY A 141 2.49 5.56 -7.03
C GLY A 141 3.14 6.71 -7.80
N PRO A 142 2.38 7.80 -8.05
CA PRO A 142 2.91 9.03 -8.63
C PRO A 142 4.13 9.56 -7.87
N HIS A 143 4.16 9.35 -6.55
CA HIS A 143 5.31 9.61 -5.70
C HIS A 143 5.85 8.31 -5.09
N PRO A 144 7.13 8.30 -4.66
CA PRO A 144 7.67 7.14 -3.95
C PRO A 144 6.85 6.84 -2.68
N GLY A 145 6.75 5.55 -2.33
CA GLY A 145 6.06 5.12 -1.12
C GLY A 145 6.79 5.49 0.18
N LEU A 146 6.28 4.95 1.28
CA LEU A 146 6.98 4.91 2.57
C LEU A 146 8.29 4.10 2.46
N PRO A 147 9.21 4.21 3.43
CA PRO A 147 10.43 3.40 3.45
C PRO A 147 10.18 1.91 3.19
N GLY A 148 11.01 1.28 2.38
CA GLY A 148 10.76 -0.06 1.86
C GLY A 148 9.66 -0.12 0.79
N ASP A 149 9.38 0.97 0.09
CA ASP A 149 8.45 1.04 -1.05
C ASP A 149 7.05 0.53 -0.71
N TYR A 150 6.53 0.97 0.45
CA TYR A 150 5.18 0.63 0.90
C TYR A 150 4.19 1.75 0.60
N LEU A 151 3.04 1.38 0.06
CA LEU A 151 1.84 2.20 0.10
C LEU A 151 1.12 1.94 1.42
N TYR A 152 0.33 2.92 1.88
CA TYR A 152 -0.53 2.74 3.06
C TYR A 152 -1.97 3.06 2.70
N GLY A 153 -2.91 2.35 3.31
CA GLY A 153 -4.32 2.51 3.00
C GLY A 153 -5.21 2.22 4.19
N PHE A 154 -6.49 2.54 4.04
CA PHE A 154 -7.48 2.32 5.07
C PHE A 154 -8.75 1.71 4.49
N VAL A 155 -9.27 0.70 5.19
CA VAL A 155 -10.67 0.30 5.04
C VAL A 155 -11.48 1.14 6.01
N ALA A 156 -12.45 1.89 5.49
CA ALA A 156 -13.22 2.85 6.27
C ALA A 156 -14.73 2.65 6.09
N GLN A 157 -15.46 2.81 7.18
CA GLN A 157 -16.92 2.87 7.18
C GLN A 157 -17.39 4.33 7.10
N HIS A 158 -18.32 4.60 6.18
CA HIS A 158 -18.91 5.91 5.93
C HIS A 158 -20.43 5.89 6.10
N GLY A 159 -20.95 6.79 6.95
CA GLY A 159 -22.38 7.08 7.10
C GLY A 159 -23.20 6.03 7.87
N GLY A 160 -24.11 6.51 8.71
CA GLY A 160 -25.18 5.73 9.37
C GLY A 160 -24.75 4.78 10.51
N PRO A 161 -25.62 4.53 11.51
CA PRO A 161 -25.42 3.42 12.44
C PRO A 161 -25.58 2.08 11.69
N ALA A 162 -24.66 1.15 11.90
CA ALA A 162 -24.73 -0.24 11.42
C ALA A 162 -26.10 -0.91 11.74
N PRO A 163 -26.56 -1.94 10.98
CA PRO A 163 -25.77 -2.76 10.05
C PRO A 163 -26.27 -2.86 8.58
N VAL A 164 -27.28 -2.11 8.12
CA VAL A 164 -27.94 -2.39 6.81
C VAL A 164 -27.65 -1.34 5.72
N SER A 165 -26.95 -0.24 6.01
CA SER A 165 -26.80 0.87 5.05
C SER A 165 -25.52 1.71 5.18
N ALA A 166 -24.48 1.18 5.82
CA ALA A 166 -23.22 1.90 5.93
C ALA A 166 -22.41 1.67 4.65
N ALA A 167 -22.03 2.75 3.96
CA ALA A 167 -21.14 2.67 2.81
C ALA A 167 -19.72 2.37 3.30
N TRP A 168 -18.93 1.70 2.48
CA TRP A 168 -17.55 1.36 2.79
C TRP A 168 -16.63 1.91 1.72
N SER A 169 -15.38 2.14 2.09
CA SER A 169 -14.36 2.51 1.12
C SER A 169 -13.01 1.90 1.45
N ILE A 170 -12.17 1.84 0.42
CA ILE A 170 -10.75 1.54 0.51
C ILE A 170 -10.01 2.74 -0.05
N HIS A 171 -9.22 3.37 0.82
CA HIS A 171 -8.29 4.43 0.45
C HIS A 171 -6.90 3.82 0.35
N LEU A 172 -6.13 4.21 -0.67
CA LEU A 172 -4.72 3.86 -0.78
C LEU A 172 -3.93 5.13 -1.13
N HIS A 173 -2.82 5.32 -0.42
CA HIS A 173 -2.00 6.51 -0.51
C HIS A 173 -0.53 6.16 -0.78
N ASP A 174 0.12 6.98 -1.59
CA ASP A 174 1.57 7.14 -1.53
C ASP A 174 1.99 8.10 -0.39
N ARG A 175 3.30 8.30 -0.19
CA ARG A 175 3.78 9.12 0.95
C ARG A 175 3.43 10.61 0.85
N GLN A 176 3.08 11.12 -0.33
CA GLN A 176 2.79 12.52 -0.60
C GLN A 176 1.29 12.75 -0.85
N ASP A 177 0.45 11.86 -0.34
CA ASP A 177 -1.01 11.93 -0.41
C ASP A 177 -1.55 11.84 -1.85
N GLY A 178 -0.79 11.24 -2.77
CA GLY A 178 -1.39 10.69 -3.98
C GLY A 178 -2.34 9.58 -3.56
N GLU A 179 -3.64 9.72 -3.87
CA GLU A 179 -4.70 8.85 -3.36
C GLU A 179 -5.47 8.19 -4.50
N VAL A 180 -5.81 6.92 -4.29
CA VAL A 180 -6.89 6.25 -5.03
C VAL A 180 -7.93 5.72 -4.06
N LEU A 181 -9.16 5.70 -4.55
CA LEU A 181 -10.35 5.37 -3.78
C LEU A 181 -11.15 4.28 -4.49
N TRP A 182 -11.64 3.32 -3.72
CA TRP A 182 -12.72 2.43 -4.09
C TRP A 182 -13.87 2.55 -3.08
N GLU A 183 -15.11 2.41 -3.54
CA GLU A 183 -16.32 2.49 -2.70
C GLU A 183 -17.19 1.25 -2.90
N GLY A 184 -17.77 0.76 -1.80
CA GLY A 184 -18.66 -0.38 -1.72
C GLY A 184 -19.88 -0.10 -0.87
N SER A 185 -20.90 -0.95 -1.03
CA SER A 185 -22.19 -0.79 -0.35
C SER A 185 -22.29 -1.53 0.98
N ASP A 186 -21.41 -2.52 1.20
CA ASP A 186 -21.32 -3.27 2.44
C ASP A 186 -19.88 -3.71 2.76
N ILE A 187 -19.73 -4.28 3.95
CA ILE A 187 -18.44 -4.67 4.49
C ILE A 187 -17.85 -5.91 3.83
N GLY A 188 -18.69 -6.83 3.34
CA GLY A 188 -18.24 -8.01 2.62
C GLY A 188 -17.59 -7.61 1.31
N GLU A 189 -18.22 -6.71 0.55
CA GLU A 189 -17.64 -6.17 -0.68
C GLU A 189 -16.28 -5.48 -0.42
N ALA A 190 -16.19 -4.70 0.66
CA ALA A 190 -14.95 -4.00 1.00
C ALA A 190 -13.82 -4.96 1.41
N LEU A 191 -14.11 -6.00 2.18
CA LEU A 191 -13.10 -6.98 2.58
C LEU A 191 -12.68 -7.87 1.41
N ASP A 192 -13.61 -8.31 0.57
CA ASP A 192 -13.31 -9.07 -0.65
C ASP A 192 -12.45 -8.24 -1.61
N LYS A 193 -12.75 -6.94 -1.76
CA LYS A 193 -11.93 -6.01 -2.57
C LYS A 193 -10.55 -5.77 -1.96
N LEU A 194 -10.42 -5.71 -0.64
CA LEU A 194 -9.11 -5.62 0.01
C LEU A 194 -8.29 -6.89 -0.24
N GLU A 195 -8.89 -8.07 -0.13
CA GLU A 195 -8.21 -9.34 -0.43
C GLU A 195 -7.71 -9.38 -1.88
N GLU A 196 -8.52 -8.94 -2.83
CA GLU A 196 -8.13 -8.78 -4.24
C GLU A 196 -6.95 -7.81 -4.39
N LEU A 197 -7.02 -6.63 -3.77
CA LEU A 197 -5.95 -5.62 -3.79
C LEU A 197 -4.63 -6.19 -3.25
N LEU A 198 -4.67 -6.90 -2.11
CA LEU A 198 -3.48 -7.48 -1.49
C LEU A 198 -2.87 -8.60 -2.35
N ALA A 199 -3.71 -9.39 -3.04
CA ALA A 199 -3.25 -10.43 -3.94
C ALA A 199 -2.60 -9.87 -5.22
N CYS A 200 -2.96 -8.66 -5.62
CA CYS A 200 -2.37 -7.97 -6.77
C CYS A 200 -1.04 -7.28 -6.46
N ALA A 201 -0.68 -7.09 -5.18
CA ALA A 201 0.56 -6.41 -4.82
C ALA A 201 1.79 -7.22 -5.30
N PRO A 202 2.83 -6.56 -5.85
CA PRO A 202 2.99 -5.13 -6.00
C PRO A 202 2.40 -4.60 -7.31
N PHE A 203 2.03 -3.33 -7.30
CA PHE A 203 1.54 -2.61 -8.47
C PHE A 203 1.94 -1.12 -8.39
N ASP A 204 1.85 -0.43 -9.52
CA ASP A 204 1.72 1.03 -9.56
C ASP A 204 0.26 1.42 -9.32
N MET A 205 -0.01 2.47 -8.54
CA MET A 205 -1.38 2.94 -8.29
C MET A 205 -2.16 3.23 -9.59
N ALA A 206 -1.48 3.59 -10.68
CA ALA A 206 -2.12 3.76 -12.00
C ALA A 206 -2.78 2.49 -12.53
N GLU A 207 -2.32 1.30 -12.12
CA GLU A 207 -2.87 0.01 -12.54
C GLU A 207 -4.21 -0.30 -11.85
N LEU A 208 -4.51 0.35 -10.73
CA LEU A 208 -5.70 0.07 -9.93
C LEU A 208 -7.01 0.54 -10.56
N GLU A 209 -6.96 1.35 -11.62
CA GLU A 209 -8.15 1.66 -12.43
C GLU A 209 -8.81 0.38 -12.97
N ALA A 210 -8.00 -0.62 -13.35
CA ALA A 210 -8.51 -1.92 -13.80
C ALA A 210 -9.23 -2.72 -12.71
N LEU A 211 -8.96 -2.42 -11.43
CA LEU A 211 -9.64 -3.01 -10.27
C LEU A 211 -10.83 -2.18 -9.77
N GLY A 212 -11.13 -1.07 -10.45
CA GLY A 212 -12.24 -0.17 -10.13
C GLY A 212 -11.90 0.95 -9.15
N PHE A 213 -10.61 1.19 -8.86
CA PHE A 213 -10.19 2.35 -8.08
C PHE A 213 -10.16 3.60 -8.96
N ARG A 214 -10.36 4.77 -8.35
CA ARG A 214 -10.26 6.07 -9.02
C ARG A 214 -9.30 6.99 -8.27
N PHE A 215 -8.45 7.72 -8.99
CA PHE A 215 -7.70 8.83 -8.39
C PHE A 215 -8.65 9.92 -7.91
N THR A 216 -8.35 10.52 -6.77
CA THR A 216 -9.13 11.59 -6.15
C THR A 216 -8.56 12.98 -6.44
#